data_AF-A0A0F3GW19-F1
#
_entry.id   AF-A0A0F3GW19-F1
#
_cell.length_a   1.000
_cell.length_b   1.000
_cell.length_c   1.000
_cell.angle_alpha   90.00
_cell.angle_beta   90.00
_cell.angle_gamma   90.00
#
_symmetry.space_group_name_H-M   'P 1'
#
loop_
_entity.id
_entity.type
_entity.pdbx_description
1 polymer ?
#
loop_
_entity_poly.entity_id
_entity_poly.type
_entity_poly.pdbx_seq_one_letter_code
_entity_poly.pdbx_strand_id
1 'polypeptide(L)'
;MIEKALSGSKIYWAWICFLLAVILVGVASYIRQFHYGLGITGMSRDVSWGFYISQFTFFVGVAASAVMVVMPYYLHNFKRFGRITILGEFLAIPAVIMCMLFIFVDMGQPTRILNVILYSTPNSIMFWDMIALSGYLMLNVLIGWSTLSAQHKLVAPPKWVKPLIYLSIPWAFSIHTVTAFLYSGLPARHFWLSAIMAARFLSSAFASGPALLVILCLIIKRITKFDPGENLKHWRTQEA
;
A
#
# COMPACT_ATOMS: atom_id res chain seq x y z
N MET A 1 11.18 -9.25 -17.79
CA MET A 1 10.35 -9.44 -16.55
C MET A 1 8.89 -9.14 -16.79
N ILE A 2 8.54 -7.97 -17.35
CA ILE A 2 7.14 -7.63 -17.72
C ILE A 2 6.54 -8.63 -18.72
N GLU A 3 7.35 -9.19 -19.62
CA GLU A 3 6.94 -10.24 -20.56
C GLU A 3 6.29 -11.46 -19.88
N LYS A 4 6.69 -11.80 -18.64
CA LYS A 4 6.07 -12.89 -17.88
C LYS A 4 4.66 -12.54 -17.38
N ALA A 5 4.32 -11.27 -17.27
CA ALA A 5 2.95 -10.83 -17.00
C ALA A 5 2.06 -10.90 -18.27
N LEU A 6 2.65 -11.03 -19.46
CA LEU A 6 1.91 -11.14 -20.72
C LEU A 6 1.77 -12.60 -21.20
N SER A 7 2.18 -13.57 -20.38
CA SER A 7 2.06 -15.00 -20.68
C SER A 7 1.36 -15.71 -19.53
N GLY A 8 0.35 -16.53 -19.85
CA GLY A 8 -0.44 -17.22 -18.84
C GLY A 8 -1.42 -18.22 -19.44
N SER A 9 -2.00 -19.05 -18.56
CA SER A 9 -3.01 -20.05 -18.93
C SER A 9 -4.36 -19.41 -19.31
N LYS A 10 -5.30 -20.21 -19.82
CA LYS A 10 -6.68 -19.75 -20.08
C LYS A 10 -7.34 -19.19 -18.81
N ILE A 11 -7.08 -19.80 -17.65
CA ILE A 11 -7.60 -19.36 -16.35
C ILE A 11 -7.01 -18.00 -15.97
N TYR A 12 -5.71 -17.80 -16.21
CA TYR A 12 -5.06 -16.51 -15.98
C TYR A 12 -5.71 -15.40 -16.81
N TRP A 13 -5.90 -15.61 -18.11
CA TRP A 13 -6.54 -14.61 -18.98
C TRP A 13 -8.01 -14.38 -18.62
N ALA A 14 -8.76 -15.42 -18.26
CA ALA A 14 -10.13 -15.27 -17.77
C ALA A 14 -10.18 -14.40 -16.51
N TRP A 15 -9.23 -14.57 -15.58
CA TRP A 15 -9.12 -13.75 -14.38
C TRP A 15 -8.77 -12.29 -14.71
N ILE A 16 -7.84 -12.05 -15.64
CA ILE A 16 -7.51 -10.69 -16.11
C ILE A 16 -8.72 -10.01 -16.76
N CYS A 17 -9.43 -10.69 -17.65
CA CYS A 17 -10.64 -10.15 -18.28
C CYS A 17 -11.73 -9.82 -17.24
N PHE A 18 -11.92 -10.68 -16.24
CA PHE A 18 -12.84 -10.42 -15.13
C PHE A 18 -12.45 -9.16 -14.35
N LEU A 19 -11.18 -9.02 -13.96
CA LEU A 19 -10.70 -7.83 -13.25
C LEU A 19 -10.85 -6.55 -14.09
N LEU A 20 -10.55 -6.61 -15.40
CA LEU A 20 -10.75 -5.48 -16.32
C LEU A 20 -12.22 -5.10 -16.43
N ALA A 21 -13.15 -6.06 -16.48
CA ALA A 21 -14.58 -5.77 -16.47
C ALA A 21 -15.01 -5.04 -15.19
N VAL A 22 -14.52 -5.48 -14.01
CA VAL A 22 -14.78 -4.81 -12.73
C VAL A 22 -14.22 -3.38 -12.73
N ILE A 23 -13.00 -3.18 -13.25
CA ILE A 23 -12.39 -1.85 -13.38
C ILE A 23 -13.24 -0.96 -14.30
N LEU A 24 -13.72 -1.47 -15.44
CA LEU A 24 -14.57 -0.70 -16.36
C LEU A 24 -15.89 -0.27 -15.70
N VAL A 25 -16.52 -1.14 -14.91
CA VAL A 25 -17.70 -0.79 -14.11
C VAL A 25 -17.36 0.32 -13.10
N GLY A 26 -16.20 0.22 -12.44
CA GLY A 26 -15.72 1.26 -11.53
C GLY A 26 -15.50 2.61 -12.21
N VAL A 27 -14.84 2.61 -13.38
CA VAL A 27 -14.62 3.82 -14.19
C VAL A 27 -15.93 4.43 -14.66
N ALA A 28 -16.87 3.62 -15.17
CA ALA A 28 -18.19 4.09 -15.58
C ALA A 28 -18.96 4.73 -14.42
N SER A 29 -18.89 4.12 -13.23
CA SER A 29 -19.49 4.66 -12.01
C SER A 29 -18.84 5.97 -11.58
N TYR A 30 -17.51 6.07 -11.68
CA TYR A 30 -16.78 7.30 -11.38
C TYR A 30 -17.09 8.43 -12.37
N ILE A 31 -17.23 8.13 -13.68
CA ILE A 31 -17.66 9.13 -14.67
C ILE A 31 -19.02 9.72 -14.28
N ARG A 32 -19.97 8.87 -13.87
CA ARG A 32 -21.27 9.33 -13.37
C ARG A 32 -21.13 10.23 -12.13
N GLN A 33 -20.28 9.84 -11.18
CA GLN A 33 -19.97 10.67 -10.00
C GLN A 33 -19.31 11.99 -10.37
N PHE A 34 -18.40 12.02 -11.35
CA PHE A 34 -17.70 13.23 -11.77
C PHE A 34 -18.69 14.27 -12.33
N HIS A 35 -19.71 13.82 -13.07
CA HIS A 35 -20.75 14.72 -13.60
C HIS A 35 -21.81 15.13 -12.57
N TYR A 36 -22.23 14.21 -11.70
CA TYR A 36 -23.27 14.47 -10.70
C TYR A 36 -22.73 15.17 -9.44
N GLY A 37 -21.46 14.95 -9.11
CA GLY A 37 -20.83 15.32 -7.85
C GLY A 37 -20.91 14.22 -6.79
N LEU A 38 -20.28 14.47 -5.63
CA LEU A 38 -20.17 13.51 -4.53
C LEU A 38 -21.52 13.10 -3.91
N GLY A 39 -22.62 13.79 -4.18
CA GLY A 39 -23.95 13.44 -3.66
C GLY A 39 -24.42 12.03 -4.03
N ILE A 40 -23.90 11.43 -5.11
CA ILE A 40 -24.21 10.05 -5.49
C ILE A 40 -23.69 9.01 -4.48
N THR A 41 -22.68 9.37 -3.69
CA THR A 41 -22.04 8.47 -2.72
C THR A 41 -22.89 8.22 -1.46
N GLY A 42 -23.98 8.99 -1.28
CA GLY A 42 -24.79 8.96 -0.07
C GLY A 42 -24.15 9.69 1.12
N MET A 43 -23.01 10.36 0.92
CA MET A 43 -22.44 11.25 1.93
C MET A 43 -23.36 12.44 2.20
N SER A 44 -23.37 12.89 3.45
CA SER A 44 -24.18 14.03 3.89
C SER A 44 -23.29 15.14 4.41
N ARG A 45 -23.89 16.30 4.75
CA ARG A 45 -23.17 17.37 5.44
C ARG A 45 -22.60 16.89 6.78
N ASP A 46 -23.34 16.02 7.48
CA ASP A 46 -22.93 15.50 8.79
C ASP A 46 -21.98 14.31 8.69
N VAL A 47 -21.94 13.61 7.55
CA VAL A 47 -21.02 12.48 7.28
C VAL A 47 -20.38 12.71 5.92
N SER A 48 -19.37 13.58 5.91
CA SER A 48 -18.64 14.01 4.71
C SER A 48 -17.56 13.03 4.25
N TRP A 49 -17.22 12.04 5.08
CA TRP A 49 -16.28 10.97 4.77
C TRP A 49 -16.99 9.64 4.89
N GLY A 50 -17.17 8.98 3.75
CA GLY A 50 -17.86 7.70 3.65
C GLY A 50 -16.92 6.58 3.22
N PHE A 51 -17.38 5.81 2.23
CA PHE A 51 -16.71 4.60 1.78
C PHE A 51 -15.26 4.84 1.34
N TYR A 52 -14.97 5.90 0.58
CA TYR A 52 -13.63 6.16 0.07
C TYR A 52 -12.58 6.33 1.17
N ILE A 53 -12.85 7.19 2.15
CA ILE A 53 -11.90 7.45 3.25
C ILE A 53 -11.77 6.24 4.19
N SER A 54 -12.84 5.46 4.38
CA SER A 54 -12.77 4.20 5.12
C SER A 54 -11.85 3.18 4.44
N GLN A 55 -11.97 3.03 3.11
CA GLN A 55 -11.13 2.11 2.33
C GLN A 55 -9.70 2.60 2.24
N PHE A 56 -9.49 3.90 2.03
CA PHE A 56 -8.18 4.54 2.13
C PHE A 56 -7.46 4.13 3.42
N THR A 57 -8.13 4.24 4.56
CA THR A 57 -7.55 3.91 5.86
C THR A 57 -7.20 2.43 5.97
N PHE A 58 -8.07 1.55 5.49
CA PHE A 58 -7.79 0.12 5.43
C PHE A 58 -6.57 -0.19 4.56
N PHE A 59 -6.47 0.39 3.37
CA PHE A 59 -5.37 0.15 2.44
C PHE A 59 -4.04 0.77 2.91
N VAL A 60 -4.07 1.88 3.65
CA VAL A 60 -2.89 2.37 4.38
C VAL A 60 -2.42 1.28 5.35
N GLY A 61 -3.35 0.67 6.11
CA GLY A 61 -3.09 -0.51 6.94
C GLY A 61 -2.49 -1.71 6.19
N VAL A 62 -2.99 -2.01 5.00
CA VAL A 62 -2.46 -3.09 4.14
C VAL A 62 -1.02 -2.79 3.70
N ALA A 63 -0.72 -1.53 3.36
CA ALA A 63 0.63 -1.12 2.95
C ALA A 63 1.68 -1.35 4.06
N ALA A 64 1.27 -1.33 5.33
CA ALA A 64 2.12 -1.64 6.50
C ALA A 64 2.67 -3.06 6.54
N SER A 65 2.04 -4.00 5.83
CA SER A 65 2.39 -5.42 5.84
C SER A 65 3.85 -5.67 5.43
N ALA A 66 4.38 -4.85 4.51
CA ALA A 66 5.78 -4.90 4.10
C ALA A 66 6.71 -4.72 5.30
N VAL A 67 6.48 -3.68 6.10
CA VAL A 67 7.36 -3.33 7.23
C VAL A 67 7.37 -4.38 8.33
N MET A 68 6.25 -5.05 8.57
CA MET A 68 6.17 -6.16 9.53
C MET A 68 7.08 -7.35 9.16
N VAL A 69 7.43 -7.50 7.89
CA VAL A 69 8.30 -8.57 7.39
C VAL A 69 9.72 -8.07 7.12
N VAL A 70 9.87 -6.81 6.70
CA VAL A 70 11.15 -6.13 6.50
C VAL A 70 11.89 -5.97 7.83
N MET A 71 11.21 -5.55 8.91
CA MET A 71 11.87 -5.29 10.20
C MET A 71 12.57 -6.55 10.77
N PRO A 72 11.91 -7.72 10.94
CA PRO A 72 12.60 -8.92 11.40
C PRO A 72 13.77 -9.33 10.51
N TYR A 73 13.64 -9.17 9.19
CA TYR A 73 14.65 -9.58 8.23
C TYR A 73 15.90 -8.67 8.25
N TYR A 74 15.73 -7.34 8.31
CA TYR A 74 16.83 -6.37 8.24
C TYR A 74 17.34 -5.86 9.59
N LEU A 75 16.51 -5.85 10.64
CA LEU A 75 16.92 -5.42 11.99
C LEU A 75 17.30 -6.59 12.89
N HIS A 76 16.55 -7.70 12.81
CA HIS A 76 16.77 -8.88 13.66
C HIS A 76 17.49 -10.02 12.94
N ASN A 77 17.96 -9.80 11.71
CA ASN A 77 18.64 -10.81 10.88
C ASN A 77 17.83 -12.11 10.71
N PHE A 78 16.50 -12.04 10.78
CA PHE A 78 15.62 -13.20 10.64
C PHE A 78 15.41 -13.53 9.16
N LYS A 79 16.45 -14.17 8.65
CA LYS A 79 16.71 -14.62 7.30
C LYS A 79 15.53 -15.36 6.62
N ARG A 80 14.71 -16.10 7.37
CA ARG A 80 13.55 -16.85 6.84
C ARG A 80 12.49 -15.98 6.14
N PHE A 81 12.42 -14.68 6.44
CA PHE A 81 11.42 -13.78 5.88
C PHE A 81 11.75 -13.25 4.47
N GLY A 82 12.95 -13.45 3.93
CA GLY A 82 13.39 -12.76 2.71
C GLY A 82 12.46 -12.89 1.48
N ARG A 83 11.83 -14.06 1.26
CA ARG A 83 10.84 -14.24 0.18
C ARG A 83 9.51 -13.54 0.46
N ILE A 84 9.08 -13.55 1.72
CA ILE A 84 7.86 -12.90 2.17
C ILE A 84 8.05 -11.37 2.15
N THR A 85 9.26 -10.88 2.43
CA THR A 85 9.62 -9.46 2.34
C THR A 85 9.33 -8.90 0.96
N ILE A 86 9.72 -9.64 -0.09
CA ILE A 86 9.47 -9.22 -1.48
C ILE A 86 7.96 -9.20 -1.76
N LEU A 87 7.21 -10.22 -1.34
CA LEU A 87 5.75 -10.18 -1.48
C LEU A 87 5.09 -9.01 -0.73
N GLY A 88 5.59 -8.68 0.47
CA GLY A 88 5.11 -7.54 1.25
C GLY A 88 5.34 -6.21 0.55
N GLU A 89 6.56 -5.96 0.07
CA GLU A 89 6.91 -4.74 -0.70
C GLU A 89 6.04 -4.62 -1.97
N PHE A 90 5.81 -5.73 -2.68
CA PHE A 90 4.92 -5.73 -3.86
C PHE A 90 3.44 -5.58 -3.54
N LEU A 91 3.00 -5.97 -2.35
CA LEU A 91 1.63 -5.74 -1.88
C LEU A 91 1.42 -4.27 -1.49
N ALA A 92 2.46 -3.63 -0.94
CA ALA A 92 2.39 -2.22 -0.54
C ALA A 92 2.20 -1.27 -1.74
N ILE A 93 2.83 -1.53 -2.90
CA ILE A 93 2.70 -0.70 -4.10
C ILE A 93 1.22 -0.52 -4.55
N PRO A 94 0.47 -1.59 -4.91
CA PRO A 94 -0.93 -1.45 -5.31
C PRO A 94 -1.81 -0.95 -4.16
N ALA A 95 -1.50 -1.28 -2.90
CA ALA A 95 -2.25 -0.74 -1.76
C ALA A 95 -2.13 0.79 -1.67
N VAL A 96 -0.92 1.35 -1.79
CA VAL A 96 -0.69 2.79 -1.77
C VAL A 96 -1.28 3.48 -3.01
N ILE A 97 -1.21 2.85 -4.19
CA ILE A 97 -1.90 3.36 -5.39
C ILE A 97 -3.42 3.45 -5.13
N MET A 98 -4.01 2.41 -4.53
CA MET A 98 -5.43 2.44 -4.15
C MET A 98 -5.72 3.55 -3.13
N CYS A 99 -4.85 3.78 -2.14
CA CYS A 99 -4.98 4.91 -1.21
C CYS A 99 -5.07 6.25 -1.94
N MET A 100 -4.13 6.50 -2.87
CA MET A 100 -4.11 7.72 -3.67
C MET A 100 -5.35 7.84 -4.56
N LEU A 101 -5.80 6.74 -5.16
CA LEU A 101 -7.03 6.71 -5.95
C LEU A 101 -8.26 7.04 -5.11
N PHE A 102 -8.37 6.50 -3.88
CA PHE A 102 -9.49 6.81 -2.99
C PHE A 102 -9.54 8.29 -2.61
N ILE A 103 -8.38 8.90 -2.31
CA ILE A 103 -8.31 10.35 -2.08
C ILE A 103 -8.70 11.10 -3.35
N PHE A 104 -8.22 10.67 -4.52
CA PHE A 104 -8.50 11.33 -5.79
C PHE A 104 -9.99 11.34 -6.13
N VAL A 105 -10.68 10.22 -5.96
CA VAL A 105 -12.13 10.13 -6.26
C VAL A 105 -13.01 10.81 -5.22
N ASP A 106 -12.52 10.95 -3.99
CA ASP A 106 -13.21 11.65 -2.89
C ASP A 106 -13.15 13.18 -3.05
N MET A 107 -12.24 13.71 -3.89
CA MET A 107 -12.17 15.14 -4.14
C MET A 107 -13.38 15.65 -4.94
N GLY A 108 -13.98 16.75 -4.46
CA GLY A 108 -15.07 17.42 -5.18
C GLY A 108 -14.66 18.12 -6.48
N GLN A 109 -13.39 18.49 -6.64
CA GLN A 109 -12.85 19.09 -7.88
C GLN A 109 -11.48 18.48 -8.24
N PRO A 110 -11.44 17.26 -8.77
CA PRO A 110 -10.18 16.54 -9.02
C PRO A 110 -9.34 17.18 -10.14
N THR A 111 -9.94 18.01 -11.00
CA THR A 111 -9.22 18.77 -12.04
C THR A 111 -8.18 19.75 -11.48
N ARG A 112 -8.28 20.09 -10.18
CA ARG A 112 -7.36 21.00 -9.50
C ARG A 112 -6.28 20.30 -8.68
N ILE A 113 -6.12 18.97 -8.82
CA ILE A 113 -5.18 18.19 -7.99
C ILE A 113 -3.74 18.70 -8.04
N LEU A 114 -3.29 19.23 -9.19
CA LEU A 114 -1.95 19.79 -9.35
C LEU A 114 -1.70 20.98 -8.42
N ASN A 115 -2.75 21.67 -7.96
CA ASN A 115 -2.62 22.78 -7.02
C ASN A 115 -2.04 22.33 -5.67
N VAL A 116 -2.20 21.06 -5.28
CA VAL A 116 -1.60 20.55 -4.04
C VAL A 116 -0.08 20.59 -4.10
N ILE A 117 0.50 20.40 -5.29
CA ILE A 117 1.95 20.49 -5.53
C ILE A 117 2.36 21.94 -5.79
N LEU A 118 1.68 22.61 -6.72
CA LEU A 118 2.02 23.98 -7.17
C LEU A 118 1.86 25.02 -6.04
N TYR A 119 0.88 24.83 -5.17
CA TYR A 119 0.57 25.70 -4.03
C TYR A 119 0.66 24.91 -2.74
N SER A 120 1.87 24.43 -2.45
CA SER A 120 2.18 23.63 -1.27
C SER A 120 1.78 24.35 0.03
N THR A 121 1.08 23.66 0.93
CA THR A 121 0.61 24.20 2.21
C THR A 121 1.14 23.35 3.39
N PRO A 122 2.38 23.59 3.87
CA PRO A 122 3.02 22.78 4.91
C PRO A 122 2.29 22.77 6.26
N ASN A 123 1.40 23.75 6.50
CA ASN A 123 0.57 23.79 7.71
C ASN A 123 -0.62 22.82 7.67
N SER A 124 -0.89 22.18 6.52
CA SER A 124 -1.99 21.24 6.34
C SER A 124 -1.53 19.80 6.54
N ILE A 125 -2.25 19.02 7.34
CA ILE A 125 -1.96 17.58 7.48
C ILE A 125 -2.18 16.81 6.17
N MET A 126 -3.09 17.29 5.31
CA MET A 126 -3.32 16.67 4.00
C MET A 126 -2.13 16.81 3.06
N PHE A 127 -1.36 17.89 3.19
CA PHE A 127 -0.11 18.05 2.45
C PHE A 127 0.93 17.02 2.90
N TRP A 128 1.05 16.79 4.21
CA TRP A 128 1.93 15.75 4.74
C TRP A 128 1.48 14.34 4.36
N ASP A 129 0.18 14.09 4.27
CA ASP A 129 -0.35 12.79 3.82
C ASP A 129 0.05 12.51 2.37
N MET A 130 -0.07 13.51 1.48
CA MET A 130 0.42 13.42 0.11
C MET A 130 1.93 13.10 0.07
N ILE A 131 2.76 13.80 0.85
CA ILE A 131 4.21 13.55 0.91
C ILE A 131 4.51 12.14 1.42
N ALA A 132 3.84 11.72 2.49
CA ALA A 132 4.06 10.43 3.12
C ALA A 132 3.72 9.30 2.14
N LEU A 133 2.54 9.34 1.52
CA LEU A 133 2.10 8.33 0.54
C LEU A 133 2.98 8.33 -0.70
N SER A 134 3.32 9.50 -1.26
CA SER A 134 4.15 9.61 -2.47
C SER A 134 5.58 9.13 -2.22
N GLY A 135 6.17 9.53 -1.09
CA GLY A 135 7.49 9.07 -0.68
C GLY A 135 7.52 7.56 -0.42
N TYR A 136 6.49 7.03 0.23
CA TYR A 136 6.40 5.60 0.48
C TYR A 136 6.25 4.81 -0.81
N LEU A 137 5.39 5.25 -1.73
CA LEU A 137 5.25 4.62 -3.05
C LEU A 137 6.58 4.59 -3.80
N MET A 138 7.31 5.72 -3.83
CA MET A 138 8.60 5.80 -4.49
C MET A 138 9.62 4.83 -3.87
N LEU A 139 9.68 4.76 -2.54
CA LEU A 139 10.55 3.81 -1.83
C LEU A 139 10.19 2.36 -2.17
N ASN A 140 8.92 1.97 -2.06
CA ASN A 140 8.48 0.60 -2.37
C ASN A 140 8.74 0.23 -3.83
N VAL A 141 8.51 1.14 -4.78
CA VAL A 141 8.80 0.88 -6.20
C VAL A 141 10.30 0.65 -6.41
N LEU A 142 11.16 1.51 -5.87
CA LEU A 142 12.61 1.39 -6.02
C LEU A 142 13.15 0.12 -5.33
N ILE A 143 12.73 -0.14 -4.10
CA ILE A 143 13.15 -1.31 -3.30
C ILE A 143 12.60 -2.58 -3.93
N GLY A 144 11.30 -2.66 -4.17
CA GLY A 144 10.61 -3.81 -4.75
C GLY A 144 11.16 -4.16 -6.13
N TRP A 145 11.31 -3.18 -7.02
CA TRP A 145 11.84 -3.44 -8.36
C TRP A 145 13.29 -3.94 -8.33
N SER A 146 14.14 -3.31 -7.50
CA SER A 146 15.56 -3.68 -7.41
C SER A 146 15.76 -5.04 -6.77
N THR A 147 15.01 -5.37 -5.72
CA THR A 147 15.07 -6.66 -5.04
C THR A 147 14.50 -7.79 -5.91
N LEU A 148 13.39 -7.57 -6.61
CA LEU A 148 12.83 -8.55 -7.55
C LEU A 148 13.76 -8.77 -8.75
N SER A 149 14.35 -7.71 -9.29
CA SER A 149 15.32 -7.83 -10.39
C SER A 149 16.55 -8.62 -9.99
N ALA A 150 17.07 -8.39 -8.77
CA ALA A 150 18.18 -9.15 -8.22
C ALA A 150 17.80 -10.63 -8.01
N GLN A 151 16.61 -10.89 -7.47
CA GLN A 151 16.09 -12.26 -7.31
C GLN A 151 15.93 -12.97 -8.66
N HIS A 152 15.40 -12.29 -9.68
CA HIS A 152 15.24 -12.87 -11.02
C HIS A 152 16.59 -13.24 -11.65
N LYS A 153 17.63 -12.45 -11.38
CA LYS A 153 19.00 -12.70 -11.84
C LYS A 153 19.79 -13.64 -10.91
N LEU A 154 19.20 -14.09 -9.80
CA LEU A 154 19.86 -14.90 -8.77
C LEU A 154 21.14 -14.25 -8.22
N VAL A 155 21.14 -12.92 -8.11
CA VAL A 155 22.25 -12.14 -7.54
C VAL A 155 21.82 -11.41 -6.28
N ALA A 156 22.79 -10.99 -5.46
CA ALA A 156 22.51 -10.16 -4.31
C ALA A 156 21.93 -8.79 -4.74
N PRO A 157 20.94 -8.24 -4.00
CA PRO A 157 20.45 -6.88 -4.24
C PRO A 157 21.61 -5.87 -4.17
N PRO A 158 21.58 -4.81 -5.02
CA PRO A 158 22.60 -3.78 -4.98
C PRO A 158 22.74 -3.15 -3.60
N LYS A 159 23.97 -2.83 -3.18
CA LYS A 159 24.26 -2.29 -1.84
C LYS A 159 23.53 -0.96 -1.55
N TRP A 160 23.24 -0.17 -2.58
CA TRP A 160 22.50 1.11 -2.46
C TRP A 160 21.03 0.93 -2.07
N VAL A 161 20.45 -0.28 -2.21
CA VAL A 161 19.06 -0.54 -1.78
C VAL A 161 18.96 -0.60 -0.26
N LYS A 162 20.02 -1.05 0.44
CA LYS A 162 20.04 -1.17 1.90
C LYS A 162 19.67 0.12 2.64
N PRO A 163 20.28 1.30 2.36
CA PRO A 163 19.89 2.53 3.03
C PRO A 163 18.43 2.93 2.74
N LEU A 164 17.89 2.66 1.55
CA LEU A 164 16.48 2.93 1.24
C LEU A 164 15.53 2.05 2.06
N ILE A 165 15.92 0.81 2.34
CA ILE A 165 15.14 -0.08 3.22
C ILE A 165 15.16 0.42 4.66
N TYR A 166 16.32 0.87 5.16
CA TYR A 166 16.36 1.48 6.48
C TYR A 166 15.55 2.78 6.55
N LEU A 167 15.45 3.53 5.44
CA LEU A 167 14.58 4.70 5.34
C LEU A 167 13.10 4.34 5.22
N SER A 168 12.74 3.23 4.56
CA SER A 168 11.34 2.83 4.39
C SER A 168 10.68 2.39 5.70
N ILE A 169 11.45 1.91 6.68
CA ILE A 169 10.96 1.55 8.01
C ILE A 169 10.32 2.77 8.71
N PRO A 170 11.04 3.85 9.06
CA PRO A 170 10.44 5.03 9.69
C PRO A 170 9.38 5.68 8.78
N TRP A 171 9.53 5.60 7.45
CA TRP A 171 8.53 6.11 6.52
C TRP A 171 7.19 5.38 6.63
N ALA A 172 7.20 4.07 6.88
CA ALA A 172 5.97 3.32 7.12
C ALA A 172 5.29 3.72 8.43
N PHE A 173 6.05 3.94 9.51
CA PHE A 173 5.46 4.52 10.73
C PHE A 173 4.86 5.90 10.46
N SER A 174 5.52 6.70 9.60
CA SER A 174 5.05 8.02 9.18
C SER A 174 3.71 7.97 8.46
N ILE A 175 3.51 7.10 7.46
CA ILE A 175 2.22 7.04 6.74
C ILE A 175 1.04 6.79 7.69
N HIS A 176 1.19 5.89 8.68
CA HIS A 176 0.14 5.63 9.66
C HIS A 176 -0.10 6.79 10.61
N THR A 177 0.99 7.42 11.04
CA THR A 177 0.92 8.53 11.99
C THR A 177 0.27 9.75 11.35
N VAL A 178 0.65 10.07 10.11
CA VAL A 178 0.07 11.17 9.34
C VAL A 178 -1.41 10.91 9.03
N THR A 179 -1.76 9.70 8.59
CA THR A 179 -3.17 9.32 8.40
C THR A 179 -3.95 9.43 9.73
N ALA A 180 -3.39 9.00 10.86
CA ALA A 180 -4.04 9.16 12.16
C ALA A 180 -4.27 10.63 12.53
N PHE A 181 -3.29 11.50 12.27
CA PHE A 181 -3.41 12.94 12.49
C PHE A 181 -4.44 13.59 11.57
N LEU A 182 -4.63 13.06 10.36
CA LEU A 182 -5.69 13.46 9.43
C LEU A 182 -7.08 13.30 10.09
N TYR A 183 -7.30 12.19 10.81
CA TYR A 183 -8.51 11.94 11.57
C TYR A 183 -8.60 12.81 12.84
N SER A 184 -7.52 12.93 13.60
CA SER A 184 -7.47 13.81 14.78
C SER A 184 -7.64 15.28 14.45
N GLY A 185 -7.33 15.69 13.22
CA GLY A 185 -7.51 17.05 12.70
C GLY A 185 -8.97 17.46 12.48
N LEU A 186 -9.94 16.57 12.72
CA LEU A 186 -11.37 16.87 12.71
C LEU A 186 -11.90 17.06 14.14
N PRO A 187 -11.76 18.25 14.74
CA PRO A 187 -12.10 18.48 16.16
C PRO A 187 -13.57 18.24 16.49
N ALA A 188 -14.46 18.34 15.49
CA ALA A 188 -15.89 18.03 15.64
C ALA A 188 -16.18 16.53 15.86
N ARG A 189 -15.19 15.65 15.74
CA ARG A 189 -15.30 14.20 15.93
C ARG A 189 -14.54 13.78 17.17
N HIS A 190 -15.18 13.86 18.34
CA HIS A 190 -14.55 13.53 19.63
C HIS A 190 -13.93 12.12 19.69
N PHE A 191 -14.50 11.14 18.98
CA PHE A 191 -13.91 9.80 18.88
C PHE A 191 -12.54 9.80 18.18
N TRP A 192 -12.30 10.72 17.25
CA TRP A 192 -11.04 10.86 16.51
C TRP A 192 -10.06 11.84 17.17
N LEU A 193 -10.56 12.77 17.98
CA LEU A 193 -9.77 13.75 18.71
C LEU A 193 -9.16 13.13 19.99
N SER A 194 -8.18 12.24 19.83
CA SER A 194 -7.50 11.59 20.95
C SER A 194 -5.99 11.46 20.71
N ALA A 195 -5.18 11.69 21.74
CA ALA A 195 -3.72 11.59 21.66
C ALA A 195 -3.22 10.18 21.31
N ILE A 196 -4.01 9.14 21.62
CA ILE A 196 -3.65 7.74 21.32
C ILE A 196 -3.97 7.35 19.87
N MET A 197 -4.51 8.25 19.04
CA MET A 197 -4.98 7.90 17.69
C MET A 197 -3.87 7.31 16.80
N ALA A 198 -2.66 7.88 16.84
CA ALA A 198 -1.51 7.35 16.10
C ALA A 198 -1.18 5.90 16.49
N ALA A 199 -1.15 5.60 17.79
CA ALA A 199 -0.89 4.25 18.28
C ALA A 199 -2.01 3.26 17.90
N ARG A 200 -3.27 3.71 17.90
CA ARG A 200 -4.43 2.89 17.46
C ARG A 200 -4.37 2.56 15.98
N PHE A 201 -4.02 3.53 15.14
CA PHE A 201 -3.85 3.30 13.70
C PHE A 201 -2.73 2.30 13.44
N LEU A 202 -1.59 2.49 14.10
CA LEU A 202 -0.44 1.61 13.94
C LEU A 202 -0.75 0.16 14.39
N SER A 203 -1.42 -0.02 15.54
CA SER A 203 -1.80 -1.35 16.01
C SER A 203 -2.79 -2.04 15.07
N SER A 204 -3.77 -1.30 14.55
CA SER A 204 -4.73 -1.85 13.58
C SER A 204 -4.07 -2.21 12.25
N ALA A 205 -3.11 -1.40 11.78
CA ALA A 205 -2.34 -1.66 10.57
C ALA A 205 -1.47 -2.93 10.70
N PHE A 206 -0.82 -3.11 11.85
CA PHE A 206 -0.04 -4.30 12.15
C PHE A 206 -0.89 -5.56 12.39
N ALA A 207 -2.20 -5.41 12.60
CA ALA A 207 -3.12 -6.53 12.57
C ALA A 207 -3.60 -6.84 11.14
N SER A 208 -4.15 -5.85 10.43
CA SER A 208 -4.80 -6.05 9.12
C SER A 208 -3.81 -6.35 7.99
N GLY A 209 -2.66 -5.67 7.98
CA GLY A 209 -1.64 -5.84 6.95
C GLY A 209 -1.09 -7.27 6.88
N PRO A 210 -0.47 -7.78 7.95
CA PRO A 210 0.03 -9.16 8.00
C PRO A 210 -1.06 -10.20 7.77
N ALA A 211 -2.29 -9.98 8.27
CA ALA A 211 -3.40 -10.89 8.03
C ALA A 211 -3.70 -11.05 6.52
N LEU A 212 -3.77 -9.94 5.78
CA LEU A 212 -3.98 -9.98 4.34
C LEU A 212 -2.77 -10.59 3.61
N LEU A 213 -1.55 -10.29 4.04
CA LEU A 213 -0.34 -10.87 3.46
C LEU A 213 -0.30 -12.39 3.66
N VAL A 214 -0.71 -12.90 4.82
CA VAL A 214 -0.82 -14.35 5.09
C VAL A 214 -1.86 -14.98 4.17
N ILE A 215 -3.05 -14.38 4.05
CA ILE A 215 -4.09 -14.88 3.14
C ILE A 215 -3.57 -14.92 1.70
N LEU A 216 -2.89 -13.85 1.25
CA LEU A 216 -2.27 -13.80 -0.07
C LEU A 216 -1.23 -14.91 -0.26
N CYS A 217 -0.36 -15.13 0.72
CA CYS A 217 0.64 -16.21 0.68
C CYS A 217 -0.03 -17.59 0.58
N LEU A 218 -1.11 -17.83 1.33
CA LEU A 218 -1.86 -19.10 1.29
C LEU A 218 -2.53 -19.33 -0.07
N ILE A 219 -3.12 -18.29 -0.65
CA ILE A 219 -3.72 -18.35 -1.99
C ILE A 219 -2.65 -18.64 -3.04
N ILE A 220 -1.55 -17.89 -3.04
CA ILE A 220 -0.43 -18.07 -3.97
C ILE A 220 0.14 -19.48 -3.87
N LYS A 221 0.34 -20.00 -2.65
CA LYS A 221 0.81 -21.37 -2.41
C LYS A 221 -0.14 -22.42 -2.97
N ARG A 222 -1.46 -22.17 -2.94
CA ARG A 222 -2.47 -23.12 -3.44
C ARG A 222 -2.55 -23.14 -4.97
N ILE A 223 -2.37 -21.99 -5.63
CA ILE A 223 -2.59 -21.86 -7.08
C ILE A 223 -1.29 -21.85 -7.90
N THR A 224 -0.14 -21.68 -7.24
CA THR A 224 1.18 -21.61 -7.89
C THR A 224 2.18 -22.57 -7.24
N LYS A 225 3.34 -22.74 -7.87
CA LYS A 225 4.48 -23.50 -7.30
C LYS A 225 5.33 -22.68 -6.31
N PHE A 226 4.94 -21.45 -5.99
CA PHE A 226 5.71 -20.58 -5.10
C PHE A 226 5.55 -21.02 -3.64
N ASP A 227 6.67 -21.34 -2.98
CA ASP A 227 6.73 -21.58 -1.55
C ASP A 227 7.08 -20.28 -0.80
N PRO A 228 6.14 -19.71 -0.03
CA PRO A 228 6.36 -18.49 0.74
C PRO A 228 7.30 -18.69 1.94
N GLY A 229 7.62 -19.91 2.38
CA GLY A 229 8.68 -20.10 3.37
C GLY A 229 8.60 -21.33 4.28
N GLU A 230 7.79 -22.32 3.94
CA GLU A 230 7.56 -23.48 4.82
C GLU A 230 8.73 -24.47 4.77
N ASN A 231 9.34 -24.68 3.58
CA ASN A 231 10.43 -25.64 3.37
C ASN A 231 11.81 -25.01 3.08
N LEU A 232 12.07 -23.78 3.54
CA LEU A 232 13.33 -23.06 3.26
C LEU A 232 14.52 -23.59 4.07
N LYS A 233 15.08 -24.74 3.69
CA LYS A 233 16.38 -25.19 4.23
C LYS A 233 17.60 -24.43 3.67
N HIS A 234 17.51 -23.79 2.49
CA HIS A 234 18.69 -23.31 1.75
C HIS A 234 18.60 -21.88 1.17
N TRP A 235 17.77 -21.01 1.73
CA TRP A 235 17.47 -19.72 1.08
C TRP A 235 18.68 -18.73 1.06
N ARG A 236 19.78 -18.99 1.80
CA ARG A 236 21.08 -18.31 1.61
C ARG A 236 22.28 -19.02 2.27
N THR A 237 22.95 -19.92 1.54
CA THR A 237 24.34 -20.35 1.82
C THR A 237 25.39 -19.51 1.06
N GLN A 238 25.03 -18.34 0.54
CA GLN A 238 25.91 -17.51 -0.30
C GLN A 238 26.09 -16.08 0.23
N GLU A 239 26.13 -15.91 1.55
CA GLU A 239 26.75 -14.74 2.17
C GLU A 239 27.98 -15.21 2.94
N ALA A 240 29.09 -15.33 2.22
CA ALA A 240 30.45 -15.19 2.71
C ALA A 240 31.06 -13.98 1.98
#